data_AF-A0A6J0AIM6-F1
#
_entry.id   AF-A0A6J0AIM6-F1
#
_cell.length_a   1.000
_cell.length_b   1.000
_cell.length_c   1.000
_cell.angle_alpha   90.00
_cell.angle_beta   90.00
_cell.angle_gamma   90.00
#
_symmetry.space_group_name_H-M   'P 1'
#
loop_
_entity.id
_entity.type
_entity.pdbx_description
1 polymer ?
#
loop_
_entity_poly.entity_id
_entity_poly.type
_entity_poly.pdbx_seq_one_letter_code
_entity_poly.pdbx_strand_id
1 'polypeptide(L)'
;MAPKKKAGKGAKEPEVKKKGGKKDLSLAKPMEKSSSEEIREFYHIQIRDLEDRLARYQRKWDELAVQEKLFRQEFEQLANNKKEIVAFLKRTLNQRVDEIADLNEQLQSLQLAKEMEKDAFEAQLAQVRHEFQETKDQLTTENIILGGKLAALEEFRLQKEELTEKFTLLEDQLRKQESEYKDYVHNLEKKSVLDKDRLRKEIIQRVNLVASEFHKVAKNQMWDTTKRAIMENNAVTLQLTKVSRQGMQLLQENEQLRGTQDNLCKQLELLENSQKVMARHSKGHQKIILMLTEKCREQQQGMAEAEQLRLLLSQQEQGLLQLQKDNQALRSQRDQMNLQLEQQQAEVQWLQQQLTEEQKARASLEKALAQATSFLRDIMQMQPDKEDGDFDVVFQLQRKEMLQQLLVMLSSATVLSPQMAVCSHQESQPCGPHKERRSRTQPLKTGSLLQQLSSITPYQLGDLGLVPRRIHIPPNPEDLRLLSHTTRVGNLQAHGSLEIHTSGSPKRFKKFSLPEVSLLSK
;
A
#
# COMPACT_ATOMS: atom_id res chain seq x y z
N MET A 1 26.96 -38.16 -35.16
CA MET A 1 26.09 -39.35 -35.36
C MET A 1 25.06 -39.03 -36.44
N ALA A 2 25.32 -39.44 -37.68
CA ALA A 2 24.25 -39.67 -38.65
C ALA A 2 23.70 -41.08 -38.41
N PRO A 3 22.40 -41.32 -38.62
CA PRO A 3 22.06 -42.36 -39.59
C PRO A 3 20.77 -42.07 -40.37
N LYS A 4 20.77 -42.34 -41.66
CA LYS A 4 20.06 -43.48 -42.28
C LYS A 4 19.93 -43.26 -43.79
N LYS A 5 20.42 -44.27 -44.51
CA LYS A 5 20.25 -44.51 -45.95
C LYS A 5 18.79 -44.87 -46.25
N LYS A 6 18.28 -44.38 -47.38
CA LYS A 6 17.11 -44.91 -48.09
C LYS A 6 17.55 -45.95 -49.13
N ALA A 7 16.72 -46.98 -49.26
CA ALA A 7 16.80 -48.06 -50.22
C ALA A 7 16.15 -47.66 -51.57
N GLY A 8 16.59 -48.31 -52.65
CA GLY A 8 15.90 -48.29 -53.93
C GLY A 8 16.68 -49.00 -55.05
N LYS A 9 15.96 -49.83 -55.81
CA LYS A 9 16.34 -50.69 -56.98
C LYS A 9 16.71 -52.13 -56.62
N GLY A 10 16.14 -53.19 -57.20
CA GLY A 10 15.29 -53.31 -58.38
C GLY A 10 15.95 -54.14 -59.49
N ALA A 11 15.83 -55.46 -59.37
CA ALA A 11 15.65 -56.49 -60.42
C ALA A 11 16.71 -56.81 -61.51
N LYS A 12 16.97 -58.13 -61.58
CA LYS A 12 17.16 -59.05 -62.74
C LYS A 12 18.55 -59.27 -63.39
N GLU A 13 19.02 -60.52 -63.20
CA GLU A 13 19.73 -61.47 -64.10
C GLU A 13 19.54 -61.25 -65.63
N PRO A 14 20.39 -61.82 -66.54
CA PRO A 14 20.90 -63.21 -66.46
C PRO A 14 22.29 -63.57 -67.09
N GLU A 15 22.68 -64.82 -66.78
CA GLU A 15 23.26 -65.87 -67.67
C GLU A 15 24.75 -65.96 -68.11
N VAL A 16 25.29 -67.17 -67.88
CA VAL A 16 26.08 -68.08 -68.76
C VAL A 16 27.63 -68.14 -68.68
N LYS A 17 28.08 -69.20 -68.00
CA LYS A 17 29.07 -70.28 -68.33
C LYS A 17 30.31 -70.00 -69.22
N LYS A 18 31.48 -70.42 -68.72
CA LYS A 18 32.36 -71.57 -69.15
C LYS A 18 33.81 -71.31 -68.66
N LYS A 19 34.78 -72.24 -68.58
CA LYS A 19 34.95 -73.67 -68.21
C LYS A 19 36.44 -74.00 -68.53
N GLY A 20 37.17 -74.62 -67.60
CA GLY A 20 38.42 -75.38 -67.85
C GLY A 20 39.70 -74.54 -68.03
N GLY A 21 40.90 -74.90 -67.54
CA GLY A 21 41.44 -76.13 -66.96
C GLY A 21 42.88 -76.30 -67.48
N LYS A 22 43.85 -76.75 -66.65
CA LYS A 22 45.10 -77.34 -67.15
C LYS A 22 45.80 -78.22 -66.10
N LYS A 23 46.29 -79.36 -66.57
CA LYS A 23 46.93 -80.47 -65.86
C LYS A 23 48.43 -80.50 -66.21
N ASP A 24 49.18 -81.10 -65.31
CA ASP A 24 50.64 -81.24 -65.16
C ASP A 24 51.45 -81.66 -66.41
N LEU A 25 52.76 -81.37 -66.40
CA LEU A 25 53.83 -82.37 -66.26
C LEU A 25 55.24 -81.78 -66.51
N SER A 26 56.16 -82.26 -65.69
CA SER A 26 57.59 -81.98 -65.53
C SER A 26 58.49 -82.98 -66.27
N LEU A 27 59.68 -82.55 -66.76
CA LEU A 27 60.90 -83.38 -66.81
C LEU A 27 62.18 -82.55 -67.10
N ALA A 28 63.33 -83.10 -66.70
CA ALA A 28 64.63 -82.47 -66.41
C ALA A 28 65.70 -82.49 -67.55
N LYS A 29 66.58 -81.46 -67.53
CA LYS A 29 68.08 -81.34 -67.71
C LYS A 29 68.91 -82.43 -68.47
N PRO A 30 70.22 -82.21 -68.81
CA PRO A 30 71.01 -81.01 -69.21
C PRO A 30 72.08 -81.26 -70.33
N MET A 31 72.84 -80.21 -70.73
CA MET A 31 74.29 -80.19 -71.11
C MET A 31 74.65 -79.63 -72.50
N GLU A 32 75.11 -78.38 -72.54
CA GLU A 32 76.12 -77.87 -73.48
C GLU A 32 76.75 -76.61 -72.84
N LYS A 33 78.07 -76.63 -72.60
CA LYS A 33 78.76 -75.56 -71.85
C LYS A 33 79.12 -74.33 -72.70
N SER A 34 78.89 -74.36 -74.01
CA SER A 34 78.94 -73.19 -74.91
C SER A 34 77.55 -72.55 -75.09
N SER A 35 76.48 -73.33 -75.19
CA SER A 35 75.11 -72.80 -75.08
C SER A 35 74.79 -72.31 -73.67
N SER A 36 75.46 -72.82 -72.63
CA SER A 36 75.34 -72.31 -71.26
C SER A 36 75.82 -70.87 -71.08
N GLU A 37 76.73 -70.36 -71.92
CA GLU A 37 77.18 -68.97 -71.87
C GLU A 37 76.19 -68.07 -72.61
N GLU A 38 75.76 -68.45 -73.81
CA GLU A 38 74.72 -67.75 -74.57
C GLU A 38 73.37 -67.73 -73.83
N ILE A 39 72.99 -68.83 -73.16
CA ILE A 39 71.80 -68.90 -72.29
C ILE A 39 71.98 -68.01 -71.06
N ARG A 40 73.18 -67.96 -70.46
CA ARG A 40 73.46 -67.04 -69.35
C ARG A 40 73.37 -65.59 -69.82
N GLU A 41 73.92 -65.24 -70.97
CA GLU A 41 73.85 -63.91 -71.56
C GLU A 41 72.41 -63.51 -71.93
N PHE A 42 71.62 -64.44 -72.48
CA PHE A 42 70.18 -64.26 -72.71
C PHE A 42 69.45 -63.95 -71.40
N TYR A 43 69.69 -64.70 -70.33
CA TYR A 43 69.11 -64.41 -69.02
C TYR A 43 69.65 -63.10 -68.42
N HIS A 44 70.91 -62.71 -68.65
CA HIS A 44 71.44 -61.41 -68.20
C HIS A 44 70.82 -60.24 -68.99
N ILE A 45 70.55 -60.40 -70.28
CA ILE A 45 69.80 -59.41 -71.08
C ILE A 45 68.36 -59.33 -70.58
N GLN A 46 67.72 -60.47 -70.28
CA GLN A 46 66.37 -60.51 -69.75
C GLN A 46 66.28 -59.88 -68.35
N ILE A 47 67.26 -60.15 -67.47
CA ILE A 47 67.37 -59.52 -66.15
C ILE A 47 67.52 -58.01 -66.33
N ARG A 48 68.40 -57.54 -67.23
CA ARG A 48 68.56 -56.10 -67.51
C ARG A 48 67.28 -55.45 -68.04
N ASP A 49 66.55 -56.08 -68.97
CA ASP A 49 65.28 -55.53 -69.45
C ASP A 49 64.19 -55.52 -68.36
N LEU A 50 64.16 -56.55 -67.50
CA LEU A 50 63.27 -56.59 -66.34
C LEU A 50 63.64 -55.54 -65.29
N GLU A 51 64.93 -55.33 -65.03
CA GLU A 51 65.47 -54.28 -64.14
C GLU A 51 65.15 -52.90 -64.69
N ASP A 52 65.35 -52.66 -65.99
CA ASP A 52 64.99 -51.41 -66.66
C ASP A 52 63.48 -51.15 -66.61
N ARG A 53 62.67 -52.20 -66.79
CA ARG A 53 61.22 -52.12 -66.66
C ARG A 53 60.80 -51.83 -65.21
N LEU A 54 61.47 -52.44 -64.24
CA LEU A 54 61.24 -52.21 -62.81
C LEU A 54 61.64 -50.77 -62.45
N ALA A 55 62.78 -50.27 -62.93
CA ALA A 55 63.22 -48.90 -62.74
C ALA A 55 62.26 -47.88 -63.39
N ARG A 56 61.71 -48.18 -64.57
CA ARG A 56 60.64 -47.36 -65.18
C ARG A 56 59.37 -47.35 -64.33
N TYR A 57 58.97 -48.48 -63.76
CA TYR A 57 57.82 -48.54 -62.86
C TYR A 57 58.07 -47.84 -61.52
N GLN A 58 59.28 -47.93 -60.97
CA GLN A 58 59.68 -47.18 -59.78
C GLN A 58 59.63 -45.68 -60.02
N ARG A 59 60.26 -45.18 -61.10
CA ARG A 59 60.19 -43.75 -61.45
C ARG A 59 58.76 -43.25 -61.63
N LYS A 60 57.90 -44.04 -62.30
CA LYS A 60 56.47 -43.70 -62.44
C LYS A 60 55.73 -43.73 -61.11
N TRP A 61 56.07 -44.66 -60.23
CA TRP A 61 55.48 -44.74 -58.89
C TRP A 61 55.92 -43.57 -58.03
N ASP A 62 57.20 -43.20 -58.07
CA ASP A 62 57.76 -42.04 -57.37
C ASP A 62 57.13 -40.74 -57.89
N GLU A 63 56.97 -40.59 -59.21
CA GLU A 63 56.29 -39.44 -59.82
C GLU A 63 54.83 -39.34 -59.37
N LEU A 64 54.08 -40.45 -59.42
CA LEU A 64 52.70 -40.49 -58.93
C LEU A 64 52.61 -40.22 -57.43
N ALA A 65 53.55 -40.72 -56.63
CA ALA A 65 53.60 -40.49 -55.19
C ALA A 65 53.92 -39.02 -54.86
N VAL A 66 54.77 -38.36 -55.65
CA VAL A 66 55.01 -36.91 -55.52
C VAL A 66 53.77 -36.12 -55.93
N GLN A 67 53.11 -36.47 -57.04
CA GLN A 67 51.86 -35.82 -57.47
C GLN A 67 50.74 -35.98 -56.43
N GLU A 68 50.55 -37.18 -55.87
CA GLU A 68 49.57 -37.43 -54.80
C GLU A 68 49.85 -36.54 -53.58
N LYS A 69 51.12 -36.43 -53.17
CA LYS A 69 51.52 -35.56 -52.06
C LYS A 69 51.25 -34.08 -52.36
N LEU A 70 51.55 -33.61 -53.58
CA LEU A 70 51.27 -32.24 -53.99
C LEU A 70 49.77 -31.94 -53.98
N PHE A 71 48.95 -32.79 -54.59
CA PHE A 71 47.49 -32.61 -54.55
C PHE A 71 46.96 -32.63 -53.11
N ARG A 72 47.49 -33.51 -52.26
CA ARG A 72 47.10 -33.56 -50.86
C ARG A 72 47.44 -32.27 -50.12
N GLN A 73 48.62 -31.71 -50.35
CA GLN A 73 49.03 -30.42 -49.80
C GLN A 73 48.13 -29.28 -50.30
N GLU A 74 47.81 -29.24 -51.60
CA GLU A 74 46.89 -28.25 -52.18
C GLU A 74 45.48 -28.35 -51.59
N PHE A 75 44.96 -29.58 -51.42
CA PHE A 75 43.67 -29.80 -50.77
C PHE A 75 43.68 -29.40 -49.30
N GLU A 76 44.76 -29.67 -48.57
CA GLU A 76 44.91 -29.25 -47.18
C GLU A 76 45.00 -27.73 -47.07
N GLN A 77 45.76 -27.06 -47.95
CA GLN A 77 45.81 -25.60 -48.03
C GLN A 77 44.44 -25.01 -48.36
N LEU A 78 43.73 -25.54 -49.36
CA LEU A 78 42.39 -25.08 -49.71
C LEU A 78 41.39 -25.29 -48.56
N ALA A 79 41.48 -26.42 -47.86
CA ALA A 79 40.65 -26.69 -46.70
C ALA A 79 40.96 -25.73 -45.54
N ASN A 80 42.23 -25.39 -45.32
CA ASN A 80 42.64 -24.42 -44.31
C ASN A 80 42.17 -23.00 -44.69
N ASN A 81 42.40 -22.55 -45.92
CA ASN A 81 41.91 -21.27 -46.42
C ASN A 81 40.39 -21.15 -46.29
N LYS A 82 39.64 -22.21 -46.63
CA LYS A 82 38.18 -22.23 -46.43
C LYS A 82 37.81 -22.11 -44.95
N LYS A 83 38.50 -22.81 -44.05
CA LYS A 83 38.26 -22.70 -42.60
C LYS A 83 38.55 -21.29 -42.10
N GLU A 84 39.64 -20.68 -42.54
CA GLU A 84 40.05 -19.32 -42.18
C GLU A 84 39.04 -18.28 -42.68
N ILE A 85 38.64 -18.36 -43.95
CA ILE A 85 37.61 -17.47 -44.53
C ILE A 85 36.30 -17.63 -43.76
N VAL A 86 35.85 -18.86 -43.49
CA VAL A 86 34.63 -19.11 -42.71
C VAL A 86 34.77 -18.57 -41.30
N ALA A 87 35.93 -18.73 -40.65
CA ALA A 87 36.17 -18.20 -39.31
C ALA A 87 36.18 -16.68 -39.29
N PHE A 88 36.79 -16.04 -40.29
CA PHE A 88 36.77 -14.58 -40.45
C PHE A 88 35.34 -14.08 -40.67
N LEU A 89 34.60 -14.65 -41.63
CA LEU A 89 33.22 -14.25 -41.90
C LEU A 89 32.31 -14.47 -40.68
N LYS A 90 32.50 -15.56 -39.93
CA LYS A 90 31.77 -15.79 -38.68
C LYS A 90 32.10 -14.75 -37.60
N ARG A 91 33.39 -14.41 -37.43
CA ARG A 91 33.78 -13.36 -36.47
C ARG A 91 33.18 -12.01 -36.86
N THR A 92 33.32 -11.61 -38.12
CA THR A 92 32.77 -10.34 -38.61
C THR A 92 31.24 -10.32 -38.51
N LEU A 93 30.56 -11.42 -38.83
CA LEU A 93 29.12 -11.52 -38.69
C LEU A 93 28.69 -11.36 -37.22
N ASN A 94 29.36 -12.07 -36.30
CA ASN A 94 29.05 -11.97 -34.87
C ASN A 94 29.30 -10.55 -34.35
N GLN A 95 30.41 -9.91 -34.73
CA GLN A 95 30.67 -8.51 -34.38
C GLN A 95 29.54 -7.58 -34.85
N ARG A 96 29.04 -7.76 -36.08
CA ARG A 96 27.90 -6.97 -36.57
C ARG A 96 26.60 -7.28 -35.82
N VAL A 97 26.38 -8.53 -35.42
CA VAL A 97 25.21 -8.90 -34.62
C VAL A 97 25.28 -8.28 -33.23
N ASP A 98 26.45 -8.30 -32.59
CA ASP A 98 26.69 -7.67 -31.28
C ASP A 98 26.51 -6.15 -31.37
N GLU A 99 27.09 -5.49 -32.40
CA GLU A 99 26.88 -4.06 -32.67
C GLU A 99 25.39 -3.71 -32.86
N ILE A 100 24.64 -4.56 -33.59
CA ILE A 100 23.19 -4.37 -33.78
C ILE A 100 22.45 -4.54 -32.44
N ALA A 101 22.85 -5.50 -31.61
CA ALA A 101 22.25 -5.72 -30.30
C ALA A 101 22.48 -4.51 -29.37
N ASP A 102 23.71 -4.01 -29.30
CA ASP A 102 24.08 -2.84 -28.49
C ASP A 102 23.31 -1.58 -28.94
N LEU A 103 23.24 -1.33 -30.26
CA LEU A 103 22.49 -0.21 -30.81
C LEU A 103 20.98 -0.33 -30.53
N ASN A 104 20.45 -1.55 -30.57
CA ASN A 104 19.04 -1.79 -30.27
C ASN A 104 18.74 -1.60 -28.77
N GLU A 105 19.63 -2.02 -27.87
CA GLU A 105 19.51 -1.75 -26.43
C GLU A 105 19.59 -0.25 -26.14
N GLN A 106 20.53 0.47 -26.76
CA GLN A 106 20.61 1.93 -26.65
C GLN A 106 19.33 2.59 -27.16
N LEU A 107 18.79 2.16 -28.29
CA LEU A 107 17.54 2.69 -28.85
C LEU A 107 16.36 2.45 -27.90
N GLN A 108 16.25 1.26 -27.31
CA GLN A 108 15.20 0.95 -26.33
C GLN A 108 15.36 1.79 -25.06
N SER A 109 16.58 1.95 -24.54
CA SER A 109 16.83 2.79 -23.37
C SER A 109 16.45 4.26 -23.64
N LEU A 110 16.74 4.77 -24.84
CA LEU A 110 16.38 6.12 -25.25
C LEU A 110 14.86 6.28 -25.44
N GLN A 111 14.19 5.25 -25.96
CA GLN A 111 12.72 5.22 -26.05
C GLN A 111 12.08 5.26 -24.67
N LEU A 112 12.55 4.43 -23.74
CA LEU A 112 12.07 4.41 -22.35
C LEU A 112 12.33 5.76 -21.67
N ALA A 113 13.50 6.35 -21.82
CA ALA A 113 13.81 7.68 -21.27
C ALA A 113 12.86 8.76 -21.83
N LYS A 114 12.60 8.73 -23.14
CA LYS A 114 11.64 9.64 -23.79
C LYS A 114 10.21 9.44 -23.29
N GLU A 115 9.78 8.20 -23.05
CA GLU A 115 8.47 7.89 -22.49
C GLU A 115 8.36 8.42 -21.06
N MET A 116 9.39 8.18 -20.22
CA MET A 116 9.44 8.72 -18.86
C MET A 116 9.39 10.25 -18.81
N GLU A 117 10.10 10.94 -19.71
CA GLU A 117 10.04 12.40 -19.82
C GLU A 117 8.65 12.89 -20.24
N LYS A 118 8.02 12.22 -21.22
CA LYS A 118 6.64 12.53 -21.62
C LYS A 118 5.67 12.36 -20.45
N ASP A 119 5.74 11.25 -19.73
CA ASP A 119 4.88 10.99 -18.58
C ASP A 119 5.09 12.05 -17.49
N ALA A 120 6.35 12.48 -17.25
CA ALA A 120 6.66 13.56 -16.33
C ALA A 120 6.07 14.90 -16.77
N PHE A 121 6.15 15.26 -18.06
CA PHE A 121 5.53 16.47 -18.59
C PHE A 121 4.00 16.41 -18.56
N GLU A 122 3.40 15.25 -18.86
CA GLU A 122 1.96 15.04 -18.77
C GLU A 122 1.47 15.16 -17.32
N ALA A 123 2.23 14.62 -16.35
CA ALA A 123 1.94 14.77 -14.94
C ALA A 123 2.04 16.24 -14.47
N GLN A 124 3.08 16.97 -14.89
CA GLN A 124 3.21 18.41 -14.60
C GLN A 124 2.06 19.21 -15.21
N LEU A 125 1.67 18.91 -16.46
CA LEU A 125 0.55 19.57 -17.13
C LEU A 125 -0.78 19.26 -16.42
N ALA A 126 -0.98 18.02 -15.97
CA ALA A 126 -2.15 17.61 -15.20
C ALA A 126 -2.20 18.33 -13.85
N GLN A 127 -1.06 18.44 -13.16
CA GLN A 127 -0.94 19.17 -11.90
C GLN A 127 -1.31 20.65 -12.08
N VAL A 128 -0.71 21.35 -13.05
CA VAL A 128 -1.00 22.77 -13.31
C VAL A 128 -2.47 22.97 -13.70
N ARG A 129 -3.07 22.05 -14.47
CA ARG A 129 -4.51 22.08 -14.77
C ARG A 129 -5.36 21.91 -13.53
N HIS A 130 -4.98 21.01 -12.63
CA HIS A 130 -5.68 20.79 -11.37
C HIS A 130 -5.61 22.04 -10.48
N GLU A 131 -4.41 22.61 -10.28
CA GLU A 131 -4.20 23.83 -9.51
C GLU A 131 -4.98 25.01 -10.08
N PHE A 132 -5.00 25.17 -11.42
CA PHE A 132 -5.80 26.20 -12.07
C PHE A 132 -7.31 25.98 -11.87
N GLN A 133 -7.77 24.74 -11.92
CA GLN A 133 -9.17 24.42 -11.71
C GLN A 133 -9.58 24.66 -10.24
N GLU A 134 -8.74 24.28 -9.27
CA GLU A 134 -8.95 24.56 -7.85
C GLU A 134 -8.99 26.06 -7.55
N THR A 135 -8.04 26.84 -8.10
CA THR A 135 -8.04 28.30 -7.90
C THR A 135 -9.25 28.96 -8.53
N LYS A 136 -9.69 28.49 -9.71
CA LYS A 136 -10.94 28.92 -10.33
C LYS A 136 -12.14 28.59 -9.44
N ASP A 137 -12.22 27.38 -8.90
CA ASP A 137 -13.33 26.95 -8.04
C ASP A 137 -13.33 27.74 -6.72
N GLN A 138 -12.17 27.99 -6.12
CA GLN A 138 -12.01 28.87 -4.95
C GLN A 138 -12.55 30.28 -5.24
N LEU A 139 -12.07 30.94 -6.30
CA LEU A 139 -12.55 32.27 -6.68
C LEU A 139 -14.06 32.29 -6.98
N THR A 140 -14.58 31.23 -7.58
CA THR A 140 -16.03 31.09 -7.85
C THR A 140 -16.81 31.00 -6.54
N THR A 141 -16.34 30.20 -5.57
CA THR A 141 -16.98 30.11 -4.25
C THR A 141 -16.91 31.43 -3.48
N GLU A 142 -15.79 32.14 -3.53
CA GLU A 142 -15.65 33.47 -2.94
C GLU A 142 -16.62 34.47 -3.58
N ASN A 143 -16.76 34.44 -4.91
CA ASN A 143 -17.70 35.31 -5.63
C ASN A 143 -19.15 35.02 -5.21
N ILE A 144 -19.53 33.75 -5.07
CA ILE A 144 -20.86 33.36 -4.57
C ILE A 144 -21.08 33.89 -3.14
N ILE A 145 -20.09 33.73 -2.25
CA ILE A 145 -20.17 34.22 -0.86
C ILE A 145 -20.29 35.75 -0.83
N LEU A 146 -19.49 36.46 -1.64
CA LEU A 146 -19.56 37.92 -1.76
C LEU A 146 -20.90 38.37 -2.32
N GLY A 147 -21.45 37.67 -3.31
CA GLY A 147 -22.81 37.89 -3.82
C GLY A 147 -23.86 37.72 -2.73
N GLY A 148 -23.75 36.69 -1.90
CA GLY A 148 -24.62 36.50 -0.73
C GLY A 148 -24.50 37.62 0.30
N LYS A 149 -23.28 38.09 0.59
CA LYS A 149 -23.05 39.25 1.48
C LYS A 149 -23.63 40.54 0.90
N LEU A 150 -23.52 40.75 -0.41
CA LEU A 150 -24.07 41.91 -1.10
C LEU A 150 -25.61 41.89 -1.01
N ALA A 151 -26.25 40.76 -1.27
CA ALA A 151 -27.70 40.62 -1.15
C ALA A 151 -28.19 40.91 0.29
N ALA A 152 -27.49 40.41 1.31
CA ALA A 152 -27.81 40.71 2.71
C ALA A 152 -27.63 42.20 3.04
N LEU A 153 -26.63 42.85 2.44
CA LEU A 153 -26.39 44.29 2.61
C LEU A 153 -27.47 45.13 1.90
N GLU A 154 -27.93 44.71 0.72
CA GLU A 154 -29.06 45.32 0.01
C GLU A 154 -30.36 45.18 0.80
N GLU A 155 -30.62 44.02 1.40
CA GLU A 155 -31.77 43.79 2.28
C GLU A 155 -31.70 44.70 3.52
N PHE A 156 -30.53 44.79 4.17
CA PHE A 156 -30.33 45.70 5.29
C PHE A 156 -30.56 47.18 4.90
N ARG A 157 -30.06 47.58 3.72
CA ARG A 157 -30.26 48.93 3.18
C ARG A 157 -31.75 49.21 2.96
N LEU A 158 -32.50 48.26 2.38
CA LEU A 158 -33.94 48.38 2.16
C LEU A 158 -34.71 48.48 3.50
N GLN A 159 -34.39 47.62 4.47
CA GLN A 159 -35.00 47.67 5.81
C GLN A 159 -34.75 49.01 6.52
N LYS A 160 -33.53 49.57 6.36
CA LYS A 160 -33.20 50.89 6.90
C LYS A 160 -34.05 51.98 6.25
N GLU A 161 -34.24 51.94 4.94
CA GLU A 161 -35.08 52.91 4.22
C GLU A 161 -36.53 52.81 4.68
N GLU A 162 -37.12 51.61 4.71
CA GLU A 162 -38.49 51.41 5.20
C GLU A 162 -38.69 51.90 6.63
N LEU A 163 -37.70 51.67 7.51
CA LEU A 163 -37.74 52.16 8.88
C LEU A 163 -37.65 53.69 8.94
N THR A 164 -36.77 54.28 8.13
CA THR A 164 -36.62 55.74 8.03
C THR A 164 -37.90 56.38 7.52
N GLU A 165 -38.55 55.80 6.50
CA GLU A 165 -39.85 56.26 6.00
C GLU A 165 -40.92 56.21 7.10
N LYS A 166 -41.02 55.09 7.84
CA LYS A 166 -41.96 54.99 8.98
C LYS A 166 -41.68 56.05 10.05
N PHE A 167 -40.42 56.34 10.37
CA PHE A 167 -40.05 57.41 11.28
C PHE A 167 -40.49 58.78 10.76
N THR A 168 -40.20 59.11 9.50
CA THR A 168 -40.63 60.39 8.91
C THR A 168 -42.15 60.55 8.90
N LEU A 169 -42.90 59.47 8.64
CA LEU A 169 -44.36 59.48 8.70
C LEU A 169 -44.88 59.76 10.12
N LEU A 170 -44.29 59.12 11.14
CA LEU A 170 -44.64 59.34 12.54
C LEU A 170 -44.29 60.77 12.99
N GLU A 171 -43.13 61.29 12.58
CA GLU A 171 -42.72 62.68 12.85
C GLU A 171 -43.67 63.68 12.19
N ASP A 172 -44.11 63.42 10.95
CA ASP A 172 -45.10 64.24 10.27
C ASP A 172 -46.48 64.18 10.94
N GLN A 173 -46.90 63.00 11.42
CA GLN A 173 -48.13 62.86 12.20
C GLN A 173 -48.05 63.61 13.53
N LEU A 174 -46.92 63.51 14.24
CA LEU A 174 -46.69 64.24 15.48
C LEU A 174 -46.73 65.76 15.23
N ARG A 175 -46.05 66.24 14.18
CA ARG A 175 -46.07 67.65 13.79
C ARG A 175 -47.48 68.14 13.45
N LYS A 176 -48.28 67.32 12.76
CA LYS A 176 -49.69 67.63 12.49
C LYS A 176 -50.49 67.74 13.78
N GLN A 177 -50.39 66.76 14.68
CA GLN A 177 -51.06 66.81 15.98
C GLN A 177 -50.64 68.04 16.79
N GLU A 178 -49.34 68.34 16.87
CA GLU A 178 -48.85 69.55 17.54
C GLU A 178 -49.44 70.83 16.94
N SER A 179 -49.54 70.92 15.61
CA SER A 179 -50.16 72.08 14.95
C SER A 179 -51.66 72.17 15.25
N GLU A 180 -52.39 71.05 15.21
CA GLU A 180 -53.81 70.98 15.56
C GLU A 180 -54.07 71.35 17.02
N TYR A 181 -53.22 70.90 17.95
CA TYR A 181 -53.29 71.29 19.37
C TYR A 181 -52.97 72.77 19.58
N LYS A 182 -51.97 73.32 18.89
CA LYS A 182 -51.67 74.76 18.93
C LYS A 182 -52.86 75.58 18.43
N ASP A 183 -53.48 75.17 17.32
CA ASP A 183 -54.67 75.81 16.78
C ASP A 183 -55.87 75.68 17.73
N TYR A 184 -56.04 74.51 18.36
CA TYR A 184 -57.08 74.27 19.36
C TYR A 184 -56.92 75.18 20.59
N VAL A 185 -55.71 75.30 21.12
CA VAL A 185 -55.38 76.19 22.24
C VAL A 185 -55.65 77.65 21.84
N HIS A 186 -55.14 78.09 20.69
CA HIS A 186 -55.39 79.45 20.18
C HIS A 186 -56.89 79.74 20.01
N ASN A 187 -57.67 78.76 19.53
CA ASN A 187 -59.13 78.90 19.41
C ASN A 187 -59.83 78.96 20.78
N LEU A 188 -59.39 78.18 21.77
CA LEU A 188 -59.89 78.26 23.14
C LEU A 188 -59.54 79.58 23.81
N GLU A 189 -58.31 80.06 23.64
CA GLU A 189 -57.88 81.37 24.13
C GLU A 189 -58.72 82.48 23.52
N LYS A 190 -58.91 82.46 22.19
CA LYS A 190 -59.78 83.39 21.47
C LYS A 190 -61.21 83.35 22.00
N LYS A 191 -61.79 82.15 22.19
CA LYS A 191 -63.14 81.99 22.77
C LYS A 191 -63.20 82.53 24.20
N SER A 192 -62.22 82.21 25.05
CA SER A 192 -62.15 82.70 26.43
C SER A 192 -62.06 84.22 26.51
N VAL A 193 -61.28 84.85 25.62
CA VAL A 193 -61.19 86.31 25.53
C VAL A 193 -62.54 86.90 25.11
N LEU A 194 -63.18 86.34 24.08
CA LEU A 194 -64.50 86.79 23.63
C LEU A 194 -65.59 86.60 24.71
N ASP A 195 -65.58 85.49 25.43
CA ASP A 195 -66.52 85.21 26.51
C ASP A 195 -66.28 86.10 27.73
N LYS A 196 -65.02 86.38 28.09
CA LYS A 196 -64.68 87.38 29.12
C LYS A 196 -65.21 88.75 28.73
N ASP A 197 -65.06 89.16 27.46
CA ASP A 197 -65.58 90.44 26.99
C ASP A 197 -67.10 90.47 26.90
N ARG A 198 -67.74 89.36 26.49
CA ARG A 198 -69.20 89.18 26.53
C ARG A 198 -69.72 89.27 27.96
N LEU A 199 -69.08 88.57 28.89
CA LEU A 199 -69.44 88.57 30.31
C LEU A 199 -69.22 89.94 30.92
N ARG A 200 -68.14 90.65 30.59
CA ARG A 200 -67.95 92.05 31.00
C ARG A 200 -69.10 92.93 30.52
N LYS A 201 -69.49 92.81 29.24
CA LYS A 201 -70.64 93.55 28.68
C LYS A 201 -71.94 93.17 29.40
N GLU A 202 -72.17 91.89 29.67
CA GLU A 202 -73.36 91.41 30.38
C GLU A 202 -73.36 91.83 31.87
N ILE A 203 -72.23 91.81 32.56
CA ILE A 203 -72.09 92.31 33.93
C ILE A 203 -72.39 93.81 33.95
N ILE A 204 -71.86 94.60 33.03
CA ILE A 204 -72.18 96.03 32.94
C ILE A 204 -73.69 96.22 32.74
N GLN A 205 -74.31 95.45 31.83
CA GLN A 205 -75.76 95.50 31.61
C GLN A 205 -76.57 95.06 32.84
N ARG A 206 -76.19 93.96 33.49
CA ARG A 206 -76.85 93.44 34.68
C ARG A 206 -76.62 94.32 35.89
N VAL A 207 -75.47 94.95 36.07
CA VAL A 207 -75.24 95.94 37.14
C VAL A 207 -76.14 97.15 36.91
N ASN A 208 -76.32 97.60 35.66
CA ASN A 208 -77.28 98.65 35.35
C ASN A 208 -78.73 98.20 35.64
N LEU A 209 -79.09 96.98 35.26
CA LEU A 209 -80.42 96.42 35.54
C LEU A 209 -80.62 96.19 37.05
N VAL A 210 -79.62 95.68 37.75
CA VAL A 210 -79.61 95.42 39.20
C VAL A 210 -79.57 96.72 39.97
N ALA A 211 -78.94 97.78 39.49
CA ALA A 211 -79.12 99.12 40.06
C ALA A 211 -80.60 99.56 39.93
N SER A 212 -81.24 99.30 38.78
CA SER A 212 -82.66 99.61 38.57
C SER A 212 -83.62 98.69 39.34
N GLU A 213 -83.24 97.42 39.56
CA GLU A 213 -84.01 96.42 40.29
C GLU A 213 -83.72 96.46 41.79
N PHE A 214 -82.55 96.89 42.29
CA PHE A 214 -82.32 97.20 43.71
C PHE A 214 -83.20 98.36 44.13
N HIS A 215 -83.41 99.35 43.25
CA HIS A 215 -84.46 100.35 43.48
C HIS A 215 -85.88 99.77 43.56
N LYS A 216 -86.16 98.59 42.96
CA LYS A 216 -87.47 97.93 42.96
C LYS A 216 -87.62 96.75 43.93
N VAL A 217 -86.54 96.08 44.34
CA VAL A 217 -86.50 94.88 45.19
C VAL A 217 -86.11 95.25 46.62
N ALA A 218 -85.39 96.37 46.84
CA ALA A 218 -85.47 97.07 48.13
C ALA A 218 -86.93 97.43 48.49
N LYS A 219 -87.83 97.42 47.50
CA LYS A 219 -89.28 97.57 47.70
C LYS A 219 -89.99 96.28 48.15
N ASN A 220 -89.52 95.06 47.85
CA ASN A 220 -90.26 93.80 48.08
C ASN A 220 -89.34 92.58 48.38
N GLN A 221 -89.42 92.03 49.60
CA GLN A 221 -88.51 91.04 50.23
C GLN A 221 -88.61 89.58 49.70
N MET A 222 -87.47 88.85 49.72
CA MET A 222 -87.22 87.59 48.97
C MET A 222 -86.52 86.46 49.77
N TRP A 223 -86.70 86.36 51.10
CA TRP A 223 -85.78 85.58 51.97
C TRP A 223 -86.08 84.06 52.09
N ASP A 224 -87.33 83.61 51.90
CA ASP A 224 -87.69 82.21 52.22
C ASP A 224 -87.36 81.18 51.12
N THR A 225 -87.36 81.57 49.85
CA THR A 225 -87.08 80.65 48.72
C THR A 225 -85.60 80.26 48.63
N THR A 226 -84.69 81.15 49.03
CA THR A 226 -83.24 80.91 49.00
C THR A 226 -82.81 79.85 50.01
N LYS A 227 -83.46 79.80 51.18
CA LYS A 227 -83.08 78.87 52.26
C LYS A 227 -83.31 77.41 51.87
N ARG A 228 -84.41 77.09 51.17
CA ARG A 228 -84.78 75.71 50.80
C ARG A 228 -83.86 75.12 49.72
N ALA A 229 -83.51 75.90 48.70
CA ALA A 229 -82.62 75.45 47.63
C ALA A 229 -81.18 75.13 48.12
N ILE A 230 -80.70 75.85 49.14
CA ILE A 230 -79.38 75.60 49.72
C ILE A 230 -79.30 74.22 50.39
N MET A 231 -80.36 73.81 51.09
CA MET A 231 -80.35 72.54 51.83
C MET A 231 -80.33 71.32 50.90
N GLU A 232 -81.11 71.32 49.82
CA GLU A 232 -81.14 70.21 48.85
C GLU A 232 -79.84 70.12 48.05
N ASN A 233 -79.26 71.26 47.67
CA ASN A 233 -77.99 71.31 46.96
C ASN A 233 -76.84 70.74 47.81
N ASN A 234 -76.85 71.02 49.12
CA ASN A 234 -75.87 70.46 50.06
C ASN A 234 -75.96 68.93 50.14
N ALA A 235 -77.18 68.36 50.15
CA ALA A 235 -77.37 66.91 50.20
C ALA A 235 -76.87 66.20 48.93
N VAL A 236 -77.18 66.75 47.74
CA VAL A 236 -76.70 66.22 46.45
C VAL A 236 -75.17 66.33 46.34
N THR A 237 -74.60 67.46 46.74
CA THR A 237 -73.13 67.65 46.75
C THR A 237 -72.45 66.61 47.62
N LEU A 238 -73.02 66.28 48.78
CA LEU A 238 -72.45 65.28 49.68
C LEU A 238 -72.49 63.86 49.10
N GLN A 239 -73.54 63.50 48.37
CA GLN A 239 -73.61 62.22 47.64
C GLN A 239 -72.63 62.19 46.45
N LEU A 240 -72.52 63.28 45.70
CA LEU A 240 -71.60 63.37 44.56
C LEU A 240 -70.14 63.21 44.99
N THR A 241 -69.75 63.83 46.11
CA THR A 241 -68.38 63.66 46.66
C THR A 241 -68.11 62.22 47.11
N LYS A 242 -69.11 61.51 47.64
CA LYS A 242 -68.97 60.10 48.02
C LYS A 242 -68.78 59.20 46.80
N VAL A 243 -69.58 59.38 45.75
CA VAL A 243 -69.46 58.62 44.49
C VAL A 243 -68.15 58.93 43.78
N SER A 244 -67.74 60.21 43.73
CA SER A 244 -66.45 60.63 43.15
C SER A 244 -65.27 59.98 43.87
N ARG A 245 -65.32 59.90 45.21
CA ARG A 245 -64.29 59.22 46.01
C ARG A 245 -64.18 57.73 45.70
N GLN A 246 -65.32 57.04 45.58
CA GLN A 246 -65.34 55.62 45.21
C GLN A 246 -64.84 55.38 43.77
N GLY A 247 -65.21 56.25 42.82
CA GLY A 247 -64.71 56.20 41.46
C GLY A 247 -63.19 56.38 41.39
N MET A 248 -62.63 57.29 42.20
CA MET A 248 -61.18 57.51 42.30
C MET A 248 -60.45 56.27 42.84
N GLN A 249 -61.01 55.60 43.85
CA GLN A 249 -60.43 54.38 44.43
C GLN A 249 -60.39 53.23 43.41
N LEU A 250 -61.50 52.99 42.69
CA LEU A 250 -61.55 51.96 41.64
C LEU A 250 -60.59 52.25 40.49
N LEU A 251 -60.41 53.52 40.11
CA LEU A 251 -59.45 53.92 39.09
C LEU A 251 -58.01 53.58 39.54
N GLN A 252 -57.68 53.91 40.78
CA GLN A 252 -56.38 53.62 41.37
C GLN A 252 -56.10 52.11 41.44
N GLU A 253 -57.09 51.30 41.85
CA GLU A 253 -56.97 49.83 41.83
C GLU A 253 -56.79 49.29 40.41
N ASN A 254 -57.52 49.83 39.42
CA ASN A 254 -57.38 49.42 38.03
C ASN A 254 -55.99 49.75 37.45
N GLU A 255 -55.45 50.94 37.76
CA GLU A 255 -54.08 51.32 37.39
C GLU A 255 -53.05 50.38 38.02
N GLN A 256 -53.20 50.03 39.29
CA GLN A 256 -52.31 49.07 39.95
C GLN A 256 -52.39 47.69 39.31
N LEU A 257 -53.61 47.19 39.05
CA LEU A 257 -53.80 45.90 38.39
C LEU A 257 -53.19 45.89 36.98
N ARG A 258 -53.38 46.95 36.20
CA ARG A 258 -52.76 47.11 34.88
C ARG A 258 -51.23 47.12 34.97
N GLY A 259 -50.67 47.84 35.94
CA GLY A 259 -49.23 47.82 36.21
C GLY A 259 -48.70 46.43 36.58
N THR A 260 -49.44 45.66 37.39
CA THR A 260 -49.07 44.27 37.69
C THR A 260 -49.16 43.37 36.46
N GLN A 261 -50.21 43.51 35.64
CA GLN A 261 -50.37 42.77 34.40
C GLN A 261 -49.22 43.05 33.43
N ASP A 262 -48.87 44.33 33.22
CA ASP A 262 -47.77 44.72 32.34
C ASP A 262 -46.43 44.14 32.83
N ASN A 263 -46.20 44.11 34.14
CA ASN A 263 -45.02 43.49 34.73
C ASN A 263 -44.98 41.97 34.53
N LEU A 264 -46.11 41.27 34.70
CA LEU A 264 -46.19 39.84 34.41
C LEU A 264 -45.96 39.55 32.93
N CYS A 265 -46.52 40.37 32.03
CA CYS A 265 -46.29 40.22 30.59
C CYS A 265 -44.80 40.36 30.23
N LYS A 266 -44.10 41.35 30.80
CA LYS A 266 -42.64 41.50 30.63
C LYS A 266 -41.86 40.30 31.15
N GLN A 267 -42.24 39.75 32.31
CA GLN A 267 -41.59 38.55 32.86
C GLN A 267 -41.79 37.32 31.97
N LEU A 268 -43.00 37.13 31.44
CA LEU A 268 -43.29 36.03 30.51
C LEU A 268 -42.46 36.15 29.23
N GLU A 269 -42.34 37.34 28.66
CA GLU A 269 -41.52 37.58 27.47
C GLU A 269 -40.04 37.27 27.71
N LEU A 270 -39.49 37.69 28.86
CA LEU A 270 -38.11 37.36 29.26
C LEU A 270 -37.90 35.85 29.40
N LEU A 271 -38.83 35.14 30.02
CA LEU A 271 -38.77 33.69 30.18
C LEU A 271 -38.86 32.96 28.83
N GLU A 272 -39.76 33.39 27.94
CA GLU A 272 -39.90 32.83 26.60
C GLU A 272 -38.62 33.04 25.77
N ASN A 273 -38.03 34.24 25.84
CA ASN A 273 -36.78 34.55 25.18
C ASN A 273 -35.63 33.69 25.73
N SER A 274 -35.53 33.52 27.05
CA SER A 274 -34.57 32.62 27.68
C SER A 274 -34.74 31.18 27.22
N GLN A 275 -35.98 30.68 27.17
CA GLN A 275 -36.29 29.34 26.67
C GLN A 275 -35.87 29.16 25.20
N LYS A 276 -36.15 30.14 24.33
CA LYS A 276 -35.72 30.12 22.92
C LYS A 276 -34.21 30.04 22.79
N VAL A 277 -33.47 30.83 23.58
CA VAL A 277 -32.00 30.79 23.61
C VAL A 277 -31.49 29.44 24.10
N MET A 278 -32.04 28.91 25.19
CA MET A 278 -31.68 27.58 25.70
C MET A 278 -31.96 26.47 24.68
N ALA A 279 -33.07 26.52 23.96
CA ALA A 279 -33.39 25.56 22.90
C ALA A 279 -32.39 25.61 21.74
N ARG A 280 -31.99 26.82 21.31
CA ARG A 280 -30.94 27.00 20.29
C ARG A 280 -29.61 26.44 20.75
N HIS A 281 -29.21 26.73 21.98
CA HIS A 281 -27.98 26.23 22.57
C HIS A 281 -27.99 24.70 22.72
N SER A 282 -29.08 24.12 23.21
CA SER A 282 -29.29 22.67 23.31
C SER A 282 -29.17 21.99 21.95
N LYS A 283 -29.79 22.57 20.89
CA LYS A 283 -29.64 22.07 19.52
C LYS A 283 -28.17 22.16 19.04
N GLY A 284 -27.48 23.25 19.34
CA GLY A 284 -26.05 23.43 19.04
C GLY A 284 -25.19 22.37 19.72
N HIS A 285 -25.38 22.17 21.02
CA HIS A 285 -24.72 21.15 21.81
C HIS A 285 -24.98 19.74 21.28
N GLN A 286 -26.23 19.42 20.93
CA GLN A 286 -26.57 18.14 20.32
C GLN A 286 -25.81 17.91 19.01
N LYS A 287 -25.68 18.95 18.17
CA LYS A 287 -24.90 18.85 16.93
C LYS A 287 -23.42 18.62 17.21
N ILE A 288 -22.84 19.33 18.18
CA ILE A 288 -21.44 19.14 18.60
C ILE A 288 -21.22 17.73 19.13
N ILE A 289 -22.12 17.22 19.98
CA ILE A 289 -22.05 15.85 20.51
C ILE A 289 -22.07 14.84 19.37
N LEU A 290 -22.97 15.00 18.38
CA LEU A 290 -23.01 14.10 17.22
C LEU A 290 -21.71 14.15 16.42
N MET A 291 -21.18 15.34 16.14
CA MET A 291 -19.90 15.49 15.43
C MET A 291 -18.72 14.87 16.20
N LEU A 292 -18.65 15.09 17.52
CA LEU A 292 -17.61 14.50 18.36
C LEU A 292 -17.76 12.97 18.43
N THR A 293 -18.98 12.46 18.49
CA THR A 293 -19.25 11.01 18.50
C THR A 293 -18.80 10.37 17.18
N GLU A 294 -19.08 11.01 16.05
CA GLU A 294 -18.63 10.56 14.73
C GLU A 294 -17.10 10.58 14.63
N LYS A 295 -16.45 11.67 15.07
CA LYS A 295 -14.99 11.78 15.15
C LYS A 295 -14.37 10.67 16.00
N CYS A 296 -14.96 10.36 17.16
CA CYS A 296 -14.48 9.26 18.00
C CYS A 296 -14.63 7.90 17.31
N ARG A 297 -15.74 7.68 16.57
CA ARG A 297 -15.96 6.46 15.78
C ARG A 297 -14.92 6.30 14.67
N GLU A 298 -14.67 7.37 13.91
CA GLU A 298 -13.62 7.40 12.86
C GLU A 298 -12.24 7.11 13.45
N GLN A 299 -11.91 7.75 14.57
CA GLN A 299 -10.64 7.52 15.25
C GLN A 299 -10.51 6.07 15.73
N GLN A 300 -11.58 5.48 16.27
CA GLN A 300 -11.57 4.08 16.71
C GLN A 300 -11.40 3.11 15.54
N GLN A 301 -12.01 3.40 14.38
CA GLN A 301 -11.80 2.64 13.15
C GLN A 301 -10.34 2.74 12.67
N GLY A 302 -9.78 3.94 12.62
CA GLY A 302 -8.38 4.15 12.26
C GLY A 302 -7.39 3.47 13.21
N MET A 303 -7.68 3.45 14.51
CA MET A 303 -6.88 2.70 15.49
C MET A 303 -6.94 1.18 15.24
N ALA A 304 -8.12 0.64 14.94
CA ALA A 304 -8.28 -0.78 14.63
C ALA A 304 -7.54 -1.18 13.34
N GLU A 305 -7.61 -0.35 12.30
CA GLU A 305 -6.85 -0.56 11.05
C GLU A 305 -5.33 -0.49 11.31
N ALA A 306 -4.87 0.48 12.09
CA ALA A 306 -3.46 0.59 12.45
C ALA A 306 -2.96 -0.62 13.26
N GLU A 307 -3.78 -1.17 14.15
CA GLU A 307 -3.47 -2.40 14.88
C GLU A 307 -3.38 -3.61 13.94
N GLN A 308 -4.30 -3.74 12.99
CA GLN A 308 -4.25 -4.80 11.97
C GLN A 308 -2.98 -4.71 11.12
N LEU A 309 -2.63 -3.50 10.66
CA LEU A 309 -1.39 -3.27 9.90
C LEU A 309 -0.15 -3.58 10.75
N ARG A 310 -0.13 -3.21 12.03
CA ARG A 310 0.98 -3.53 12.95
C ARG A 310 1.15 -5.04 13.13
N LEU A 311 0.05 -5.79 13.24
CA LEU A 311 0.11 -7.25 13.30
C LEU A 311 0.68 -7.85 12.01
N LEU A 312 0.24 -7.36 10.84
CA LEU A 312 0.75 -7.82 9.55
C LEU A 312 2.25 -7.53 9.40
N LEU A 313 2.68 -6.32 9.77
CA LEU A 313 4.10 -5.94 9.76
C LEU A 313 4.92 -6.85 10.69
N SER A 314 4.43 -7.11 11.90
CA SER A 314 5.12 -8.02 12.83
C SER A 314 5.25 -9.44 12.27
N GLN A 315 4.23 -9.95 11.57
CA GLN A 315 4.31 -11.25 10.89
C GLN A 315 5.36 -11.24 9.76
N GLN A 316 5.41 -10.17 8.97
CA GLN A 316 6.41 -10.03 7.91
C GLN A 316 7.83 -9.92 8.45
N GLU A 317 8.05 -9.15 9.52
CA GLU A 317 9.34 -9.03 10.21
C GLU A 317 9.82 -10.38 10.75
N GLN A 318 8.93 -11.17 11.35
CA GLN A 318 9.24 -12.52 11.79
C GLN A 318 9.63 -13.43 10.61
N GLY A 319 8.93 -13.32 9.48
CA GLY A 319 9.26 -14.05 8.25
C GLY A 319 10.64 -13.68 7.70
N LEU A 320 10.97 -12.38 7.67
CA LEU A 320 12.29 -11.89 7.25
C LEU A 320 13.41 -12.40 8.16
N LEU A 321 13.21 -12.36 9.47
CA LEU A 321 14.16 -12.88 10.44
C LEU A 321 14.39 -14.38 10.27
N GLN A 322 13.34 -15.15 9.97
CA GLN A 322 13.46 -16.58 9.70
C GLN A 322 14.25 -16.82 8.41
N LEU A 323 13.92 -16.13 7.32
CA LEU A 323 14.64 -16.22 6.06
C LEU A 323 16.12 -15.84 6.19
N GLN A 324 16.43 -14.85 7.04
CA GLN A 324 17.79 -14.45 7.32
C GLN A 324 18.57 -15.55 8.04
N LYS A 325 17.96 -16.21 9.04
CA LYS A 325 18.57 -17.36 9.73
C LYS A 325 18.81 -18.52 8.78
N ASP A 326 17.83 -18.82 7.92
CA ASP A 326 17.94 -19.91 6.94
C ASP A 326 19.06 -19.61 5.92
N ASN A 327 19.15 -18.36 5.45
CA ASN A 327 20.25 -17.93 4.57
C ASN A 327 21.62 -18.05 5.23
N GLN A 328 21.75 -17.69 6.52
CA GLN A 328 23.00 -17.87 7.26
C GLN A 328 23.36 -19.35 7.42
N ALA A 329 22.39 -20.20 7.71
CA ALA A 329 22.59 -21.64 7.80
C ALA A 329 23.06 -22.22 6.45
N LEU A 330 22.39 -21.87 5.35
CA LEU A 330 22.78 -22.32 4.00
C LEU A 330 24.17 -21.81 3.61
N ARG A 331 24.54 -20.58 3.96
CA ARG A 331 25.90 -20.05 3.74
C ARG A 331 26.93 -20.87 4.50
N SER A 332 26.67 -21.16 5.78
CA SER A 332 27.60 -21.98 6.59
C SER A 332 27.76 -23.40 6.03
N GLN A 333 26.68 -24.01 5.53
CA GLN A 333 26.72 -25.32 4.88
C GLN A 333 27.52 -25.28 3.58
N ARG A 334 27.29 -24.25 2.74
CA ARG A 334 28.07 -24.03 1.51
C ARG A 334 29.56 -23.90 1.85
N ASP A 335 29.91 -23.11 2.86
CA ASP A 335 31.31 -22.89 3.25
C ASP A 335 31.96 -24.18 3.75
N GLN A 336 31.22 -25.00 4.50
CA GLN A 336 31.67 -26.33 4.91
C GLN A 336 31.91 -27.25 3.71
N MET A 337 31.00 -27.28 2.74
CA MET A 337 31.16 -28.09 1.53
C MET A 337 32.32 -27.59 0.65
N ASN A 338 32.53 -26.28 0.56
CA ASN A 338 33.67 -25.70 -0.14
C ASN A 338 34.99 -26.10 0.53
N LEU A 339 35.07 -26.05 1.86
CA LEU A 339 36.26 -26.49 2.59
C LEU A 339 36.55 -27.98 2.36
N GLN A 340 35.52 -28.82 2.35
CA GLN A 340 35.67 -30.25 2.00
C GLN A 340 36.17 -30.43 0.57
N LEU A 341 35.65 -29.66 -0.38
CA LEU A 341 36.09 -29.71 -1.77
C LEU A 341 37.55 -29.28 -1.92
N GLU A 342 37.97 -28.21 -1.23
CA GLU A 342 39.37 -27.75 -1.21
C GLU A 342 40.31 -28.81 -0.63
N GLN A 343 39.90 -29.46 0.47
CA GLN A 343 40.66 -30.57 1.06
C GLN A 343 40.81 -31.74 0.08
N GLN A 344 39.71 -32.17 -0.54
CA GLN A 344 39.74 -33.22 -1.55
C GLN A 344 40.60 -32.83 -2.76
N GLN A 345 40.56 -31.57 -3.18
CA GLN A 345 41.38 -31.09 -4.27
C GLN A 345 42.87 -31.05 -3.91
N ALA A 346 43.21 -30.68 -2.68
CA ALA A 346 44.58 -30.75 -2.17
C ALA A 346 45.09 -32.20 -2.07
N GLU A 347 44.25 -33.13 -1.61
CA GLU A 347 44.57 -34.58 -1.60
C GLU A 347 44.81 -35.10 -3.01
N VAL A 348 43.94 -34.75 -3.97
CA VAL A 348 44.12 -35.12 -5.38
C VAL A 348 45.43 -34.55 -5.93
N GLN A 349 45.76 -33.29 -5.64
CA GLN A 349 47.03 -32.70 -6.07
C GLN A 349 48.23 -33.41 -5.46
N TRP A 350 48.17 -33.76 -4.17
CA TRP A 350 49.23 -34.50 -3.48
C TRP A 350 49.43 -35.90 -4.07
N LEU A 351 48.34 -36.64 -4.29
CA LEU A 351 48.38 -37.96 -4.93
C LEU A 351 48.91 -37.88 -6.36
N GLN A 352 48.55 -36.83 -7.11
CA GLN A 352 49.07 -36.58 -8.45
C GLN A 352 50.59 -36.38 -8.42
N GLN A 353 51.10 -35.61 -7.46
CA GLN A 353 52.54 -35.40 -7.29
C GLN A 353 53.25 -36.71 -6.96
N GLN A 354 52.76 -37.48 -5.99
CA GLN A 354 53.29 -38.80 -5.64
C GLN A 354 53.30 -39.75 -6.85
N LEU A 355 52.21 -39.79 -7.62
CA LEU A 355 52.15 -40.59 -8.84
C LEU A 355 53.20 -40.16 -9.87
N THR A 356 53.44 -38.86 -10.04
CA THR A 356 54.47 -38.38 -10.98
C THR A 356 55.89 -38.69 -10.49
N GLU A 357 56.14 -38.67 -9.19
CA GLU A 357 57.42 -39.06 -8.58
C GLU A 357 57.66 -40.55 -8.78
N GLU A 358 56.67 -41.40 -8.48
CA GLU A 358 56.72 -42.84 -8.72
C GLU A 358 56.89 -43.17 -10.21
N GLN A 359 56.22 -42.46 -11.12
CA GLN A 359 56.41 -42.62 -12.56
C GLN A 359 57.84 -42.26 -13.01
N LYS A 360 58.42 -41.18 -12.46
CA LYS A 360 59.81 -40.81 -12.73
C LYS A 360 60.78 -41.86 -12.20
N ALA A 361 60.56 -42.35 -10.98
CA ALA A 361 61.36 -43.43 -10.39
C ALA A 361 61.29 -44.69 -11.26
N ARG A 362 60.07 -45.10 -11.66
CA ARG A 362 59.85 -46.24 -12.55
C ARG A 362 60.53 -46.06 -13.91
N ALA A 363 60.41 -44.90 -14.55
CA ALA A 363 61.08 -44.63 -15.82
C ALA A 363 62.61 -44.70 -15.69
N SER A 364 63.16 -44.22 -14.57
CA SER A 364 64.60 -44.33 -14.29
C SER A 364 65.06 -45.78 -14.10
N LEU A 365 64.26 -46.60 -13.40
CA LEU A 365 64.50 -48.04 -13.23
C LEU A 365 64.38 -48.79 -14.55
N GLU A 366 63.35 -48.51 -15.36
CA GLU A 366 63.20 -49.07 -16.70
C GLU A 366 64.40 -48.74 -17.59
N LYS A 367 64.91 -47.51 -17.51
CA LYS A 367 66.14 -47.10 -18.21
C LYS A 367 67.36 -47.87 -17.71
N ALA A 368 67.53 -48.02 -16.39
CA ALA A 368 68.64 -48.78 -15.80
C ALA A 368 68.57 -50.27 -16.18
N LEU A 369 67.38 -50.88 -16.19
CA LEU A 369 67.16 -52.25 -16.65
C LEU A 369 67.42 -52.40 -18.15
N ALA A 370 67.00 -51.44 -18.99
CA ALA A 370 67.31 -51.43 -20.41
C ALA A 370 68.83 -51.34 -20.67
N GLN A 371 69.54 -50.52 -19.90
CA GLN A 371 71.00 -50.42 -19.94
C GLN A 371 71.66 -51.72 -19.44
N ALA A 372 71.21 -52.30 -18.33
CA ALA A 372 71.71 -53.57 -17.83
C ALA A 372 71.51 -54.72 -18.82
N THR A 373 70.36 -54.77 -19.49
CA THR A 373 70.08 -55.77 -20.53
C THR A 373 70.92 -55.55 -21.80
N SER A 374 71.24 -54.31 -22.18
CA SER A 374 72.20 -54.06 -23.27
C SER A 374 73.61 -54.46 -22.86
N PHE A 375 74.09 -54.07 -21.67
CA PHE A 375 75.40 -54.49 -21.14
C PHE A 375 75.53 -56.02 -21.08
N LEU A 376 74.49 -56.73 -20.64
CA LEU A 376 74.48 -58.20 -20.65
C LEU A 376 74.52 -58.79 -22.07
N ARG A 377 73.81 -58.17 -23.02
CA ARG A 377 73.87 -58.56 -24.44
C ARG A 377 75.27 -58.38 -25.02
N ASP A 378 75.92 -57.26 -24.69
CA ASP A 378 77.29 -56.96 -25.12
C ASP A 378 78.27 -57.99 -24.54
N ILE A 379 78.13 -58.36 -23.26
CA ILE A 379 78.93 -59.45 -22.63
C ILE A 379 78.71 -60.79 -23.35
N MET A 380 77.48 -61.09 -23.78
CA MET A 380 77.17 -62.35 -24.47
C MET A 380 77.63 -62.39 -25.94
N GLN A 381 77.79 -61.24 -26.59
CA GLN A 381 78.25 -61.16 -27.99
C GLN A 381 79.78 -61.20 -28.14
N MET A 382 80.52 -61.03 -27.05
CA MET A 382 81.98 -61.17 -27.03
C MET A 382 82.36 -62.67 -27.07
N GLN A 383 82.62 -63.21 -28.27
CA GLN A 383 83.25 -64.52 -28.43
C GLN A 383 84.78 -64.41 -28.34
N PRO A 384 85.47 -65.44 -27.80
CA PRO A 384 86.92 -65.46 -27.79
C PRO A 384 87.45 -65.71 -29.21
N ASP A 385 88.27 -64.80 -29.73
CA ASP A 385 89.09 -65.09 -30.90
C ASP A 385 90.09 -66.18 -30.50
N LYS A 386 90.00 -67.32 -31.17
CA LYS A 386 90.81 -68.50 -30.91
C LYS A 386 92.13 -68.34 -31.65
N GLU A 387 93.04 -67.53 -31.14
CA GLU A 387 94.47 -67.59 -31.47
C GLU A 387 95.26 -66.82 -30.39
N ASP A 388 96.30 -67.46 -29.85
CA ASP A 388 97.21 -67.08 -28.75
C ASP A 388 96.80 -67.35 -27.28
N GLY A 389 97.71 -68.06 -26.59
CA GLY A 389 97.51 -68.71 -25.29
C GLY A 389 97.68 -67.84 -24.03
N ASP A 390 97.77 -66.51 -24.16
CA ASP A 390 97.81 -65.55 -23.04
C ASP A 390 96.53 -64.70 -22.92
N PHE A 391 95.51 -64.98 -23.73
CA PHE A 391 94.27 -64.19 -23.79
C PHE A 391 93.18 -64.58 -22.77
N ASP A 392 93.33 -65.68 -22.02
CA ASP A 392 92.30 -66.11 -21.04
C ASP A 392 92.25 -65.16 -19.83
N VAL A 393 93.41 -64.69 -19.32
CA VAL A 393 93.42 -63.79 -18.16
C VAL A 393 92.88 -62.40 -18.51
N VAL A 394 93.22 -61.85 -19.68
CA VAL A 394 92.77 -60.52 -20.11
C VAL A 394 91.28 -60.51 -20.44
N PHE A 395 90.78 -61.54 -21.12
CA PHE A 395 89.35 -61.70 -21.40
C PHE A 395 88.53 -61.90 -20.12
N GLN A 396 89.02 -62.73 -19.18
CA GLN A 396 88.35 -62.90 -17.89
C GLN A 396 88.42 -61.64 -17.02
N LEU A 397 89.50 -60.86 -17.08
CA LEU A 397 89.62 -59.60 -16.37
C LEU A 397 88.65 -58.55 -16.92
N GLN A 398 88.56 -58.42 -18.25
CA GLN A 398 87.64 -57.48 -18.91
C GLN A 398 86.17 -57.88 -18.67
N ARG A 399 85.85 -59.18 -18.68
CA ARG A 399 84.53 -59.69 -18.29
C ARG A 399 84.21 -59.43 -16.82
N LYS A 400 85.19 -59.60 -15.92
CA LYS A 400 85.04 -59.32 -14.49
C LYS A 400 84.85 -57.82 -14.23
N GLU A 401 85.56 -56.96 -14.95
CA GLU A 401 85.43 -55.50 -14.85
C GLU A 401 84.06 -55.03 -15.37
N MET A 402 83.58 -55.57 -16.50
CA MET A 402 82.24 -55.28 -17.01
C MET A 402 81.13 -55.78 -16.07
N LEU A 403 81.30 -56.96 -15.46
CA LEU A 403 80.37 -57.46 -14.43
C LEU A 403 80.42 -56.61 -13.15
N GLN A 404 81.58 -56.08 -12.79
CA GLN A 404 81.74 -55.18 -11.65
C GLN A 404 81.12 -53.80 -11.95
N GLN A 405 81.26 -53.28 -13.18
CA GLN A 405 80.58 -52.07 -13.64
C GLN A 405 79.05 -52.26 -13.71
N LEU A 406 78.57 -53.42 -14.14
CA LEU A 406 77.16 -53.79 -14.10
C LEU A 406 76.63 -53.84 -12.66
N LEU A 407 77.39 -54.43 -11.73
CA LEU A 407 77.04 -54.48 -10.31
C LEU A 407 76.98 -53.07 -9.71
N VAL A 408 77.94 -52.19 -10.02
CA VAL A 408 77.94 -50.79 -9.55
C VAL A 408 76.74 -50.02 -10.10
N MET A 409 76.44 -50.15 -11.39
CA MET A 409 75.28 -49.49 -12.00
C MET A 409 73.95 -50.00 -11.42
N LEU A 410 73.77 -51.31 -11.26
CA LEU A 410 72.58 -51.87 -10.61
C LEU A 410 72.48 -51.46 -9.14
N SER A 411 73.61 -51.41 -8.41
CA SER A 411 73.63 -50.93 -7.02
C SER A 411 73.23 -49.45 -6.90
N SER A 412 73.65 -48.61 -7.84
CA SER A 412 73.25 -47.20 -7.90
C SER A 412 71.77 -47.02 -8.26
N ALA A 413 71.22 -47.89 -9.12
CA ALA A 413 69.80 -47.91 -9.46
C ALA A 413 68.91 -48.40 -8.30
N THR A 414 69.40 -49.35 -7.48
CA THR A 414 68.68 -49.79 -6.27
C THR A 414 68.65 -48.76 -5.15
N VAL A 415 69.62 -47.83 -5.09
CA VAL A 415 69.61 -46.70 -4.15
C VAL A 415 68.65 -45.58 -4.60
N LEU A 416 68.38 -45.49 -5.90
CA LEU A 416 67.40 -44.56 -6.49
C LEU A 416 65.95 -45.09 -6.43
N SER A 417 65.77 -46.39 -6.18
CA SER A 417 64.46 -46.93 -5.85
C SER A 417 64.11 -46.48 -4.44
N PRO A 418 62.95 -45.86 -4.20
CA PRO A 418 62.44 -45.72 -2.85
C PRO A 418 62.32 -47.14 -2.28
N GLN A 419 63.07 -47.44 -1.21
CA GLN A 419 62.64 -48.53 -0.32
C GLN A 419 61.23 -48.15 0.12
N MET A 420 60.26 -49.05 -0.08
CA MET A 420 58.97 -48.95 0.58
C MET A 420 59.23 -48.88 2.09
N ALA A 421 59.38 -47.67 2.60
CA ALA A 421 59.12 -47.38 3.98
C ALA A 421 57.63 -47.69 4.15
N VAL A 422 57.37 -48.81 4.83
CA VAL A 422 56.10 -49.14 5.47
C VAL A 422 55.45 -47.82 5.86
N CYS A 423 54.32 -47.49 5.21
CA CYS A 423 53.42 -46.46 5.68
C CYS A 423 53.09 -46.81 7.13
N SER A 424 53.77 -46.16 8.07
CA SER A 424 53.32 -46.08 9.44
C SER A 424 51.98 -45.37 9.38
N HIS A 425 50.91 -46.16 9.44
CA HIS A 425 49.63 -45.72 9.94
C HIS A 425 49.89 -45.05 11.29
N GLN A 426 50.07 -43.73 11.29
CA GLN A 426 50.07 -42.95 12.50
C GLN A 426 48.61 -42.66 12.82
N GLU A 427 48.11 -43.44 13.79
CA GLU A 427 46.93 -43.14 14.59
C GLU A 427 46.88 -41.64 14.89
N SER A 428 45.93 -40.95 14.26
CA SER A 428 45.41 -39.68 14.75
C SER A 428 44.10 -39.99 15.44
N GLN A 429 44.17 -40.11 16.77
CA GLN A 429 43.01 -40.22 17.64
C GLN A 429 41.96 -39.14 17.33
N PRO A 430 40.66 -39.46 17.31
CA PRO A 430 39.63 -38.49 17.66
C PRO A 430 39.48 -38.48 19.18
N CYS A 431 40.09 -37.50 19.84
CA CYS A 431 39.68 -37.11 21.18
C CYS A 431 38.28 -36.51 21.11
N GLY A 432 37.28 -37.27 21.57
CA GLY A 432 36.02 -36.72 22.05
C GLY A 432 36.19 -36.07 23.44
N PRO A 433 35.17 -35.33 23.90
CA PRO A 433 34.37 -35.86 25.01
C PRO A 433 32.86 -35.76 24.72
N HIS A 434 32.07 -36.83 24.85
CA HIS A 434 31.41 -37.32 26.09
C HIS A 434 30.63 -36.23 26.84
N LYS A 435 29.30 -36.16 26.66
CA LYS A 435 28.24 -36.80 27.49
C LYS A 435 28.10 -36.23 28.90
N GLU A 436 27.01 -35.49 29.11
CA GLU A 436 26.20 -35.43 30.33
C GLU A 436 24.81 -34.89 29.92
N ARG A 437 23.67 -35.24 30.52
CA ARG A 437 23.25 -36.31 31.42
C ARG A 437 21.72 -36.27 31.40
N ARG A 438 21.12 -37.44 31.62
CA ARG A 438 19.69 -37.63 31.90
C ARG A 438 19.20 -36.76 33.06
N SER A 439 17.97 -36.24 32.91
CA SER A 439 16.91 -36.27 33.93
C SER A 439 15.64 -35.69 33.32
N ARG A 440 14.42 -36.03 33.69
CA ARG A 440 13.81 -37.14 34.42
C ARG A 440 12.31 -36.88 34.23
N THR A 441 11.59 -37.92 33.87
CA THR A 441 10.17 -38.17 34.09
C THR A 441 9.51 -37.25 35.14
N GLN A 442 8.46 -36.51 34.77
CA GLN A 442 7.08 -36.93 35.03
C GLN A 442 6.05 -35.94 34.45
N PRO A 443 4.86 -36.45 34.07
CA PRO A 443 3.69 -35.66 33.74
C PRO A 443 2.99 -35.21 35.02
N LEU A 444 2.29 -34.07 35.02
CA LEU A 444 0.94 -33.88 35.60
C LEU A 444 0.51 -32.41 35.62
N LYS A 445 -0.81 -32.24 35.43
CA LYS A 445 -1.72 -31.19 35.93
C LYS A 445 -2.16 -30.11 34.94
N THR A 446 -3.16 -30.49 34.17
CA THR A 446 -4.47 -29.80 34.20
C THR A 446 -4.80 -29.37 35.64
N GLY A 447 -4.89 -28.07 35.88
CA GLY A 447 -5.28 -27.52 37.16
C GLY A 447 -5.33 -26.00 37.12
N SER A 448 -6.55 -25.48 37.22
CA SER A 448 -6.88 -24.09 37.59
C SER A 448 -6.76 -22.99 36.52
N LEU A 449 -7.57 -23.08 35.46
CA LEU A 449 -8.14 -21.86 34.83
C LEU A 449 -9.63 -21.65 35.18
N LEU A 450 -10.22 -22.56 35.96
CA LEU A 450 -11.61 -22.48 36.39
C LEU A 450 -11.80 -21.88 37.80
N GLN A 451 -10.71 -21.60 38.53
CA GLN A 451 -10.75 -21.03 39.89
C GLN A 451 -10.37 -19.55 39.97
N GLN A 452 -9.99 -18.95 38.84
CA GLN A 452 -9.74 -17.50 38.72
C GLN A 452 -10.94 -16.72 38.17
N LEU A 453 -12.03 -17.42 37.83
CA LEU A 453 -13.29 -16.83 37.34
C LEU A 453 -14.43 -16.87 38.37
N SER A 454 -14.20 -17.44 39.56
CA SER A 454 -15.19 -17.54 40.63
C SER A 454 -15.24 -16.34 41.59
N SER A 455 -14.49 -15.27 41.32
CA SER A 455 -14.57 -13.99 42.06
C SER A 455 -15.26 -12.86 41.29
N ILE A 456 -15.96 -13.16 40.20
CA ILE A 456 -16.73 -12.17 39.45
C ILE A 456 -18.19 -12.24 39.89
N THR A 457 -18.59 -11.25 40.69
CA THR A 457 -19.99 -10.99 41.03
C THR A 457 -20.78 -10.80 39.73
N PRO A 458 -21.96 -11.43 39.56
CA PRO A 458 -22.75 -11.22 38.36
C PRO A 458 -23.21 -9.76 38.29
N TYR A 459 -22.96 -9.16 37.14
CA TYR A 459 -23.32 -7.79 36.79
C TYR A 459 -24.79 -7.49 37.12
N GLN A 460 -25.04 -6.43 37.90
CA GLN A 460 -26.38 -5.87 38.07
C GLN A 460 -26.55 -4.66 37.15
N LEU A 461 -27.75 -4.50 36.58
CA LEU A 461 -28.10 -3.36 35.74
C LEU A 461 -27.82 -2.04 36.49
N GLY A 462 -26.74 -1.33 36.13
CA GLY A 462 -26.39 -0.03 36.71
C GLY A 462 -24.89 0.23 36.97
N ASP A 463 -24.01 -0.76 36.84
CA ASP A 463 -22.58 -0.63 37.18
C ASP A 463 -21.68 0.00 36.11
N LEU A 464 -22.21 0.37 34.94
CA LEU A 464 -21.44 1.03 33.88
C LEU A 464 -21.48 2.57 33.92
N GLY A 465 -21.96 3.19 35.00
CA GLY A 465 -21.92 4.66 35.15
C GLY A 465 -22.75 5.46 34.13
N LEU A 466 -23.55 4.79 33.31
CA LEU A 466 -24.38 5.42 32.26
C LEU A 466 -25.80 5.78 32.74
N VAL A 467 -26.13 5.53 34.02
CA VAL A 467 -27.39 5.96 34.66
C VAL A 467 -27.11 6.47 36.08
N PRO A 468 -27.45 7.73 36.42
CA PRO A 468 -27.31 8.24 37.78
C PRO A 468 -28.17 7.43 38.77
N ARG A 469 -27.58 7.00 39.90
CA ARG A 469 -28.32 6.41 41.01
C ARG A 469 -29.38 7.41 41.50
N ARG A 470 -30.66 7.04 41.52
CA ARG A 470 -31.67 7.80 42.28
C ARG A 470 -31.37 7.61 43.75
N ILE A 471 -30.68 8.58 44.35
CA ILE A 471 -30.61 8.73 45.80
C ILE A 471 -32.02 9.05 46.25
N HIS A 472 -32.64 8.14 47.00
CA HIS A 472 -33.92 8.37 47.63
C HIS A 472 -33.69 9.37 48.78
N ILE A 473 -33.79 10.66 48.48
CA ILE A 473 -33.98 11.68 49.50
C ILE A 473 -35.47 11.63 49.83
N PRO A 474 -35.88 11.29 51.08
CA PRO A 474 -37.28 11.37 51.44
C PRO A 474 -37.73 12.84 51.33
N PRO A 475 -38.83 13.14 50.62
CA PRO A 475 -39.28 14.51 50.47
C PRO A 475 -39.75 15.06 51.82
N ASN A 476 -39.28 16.27 52.15
CA ASN A 476 -39.69 17.05 53.31
C ASN A 476 -41.22 17.27 53.26
N PRO A 477 -41.99 16.97 54.32
CA PRO A 477 -43.46 17.02 54.30
C PRO A 477 -44.09 18.39 54.01
N GLU A 478 -43.33 19.49 54.11
CA GLU A 478 -43.83 20.85 53.88
C GLU A 478 -44.02 21.17 52.38
N ASP A 479 -43.23 20.57 51.48
CA ASP A 479 -43.27 20.86 50.03
C ASP A 479 -44.44 20.19 49.29
N LEU A 480 -45.12 19.23 49.93
CA LEU A 480 -46.26 18.49 49.36
C LEU A 480 -47.61 19.20 49.54
N ARG A 481 -47.65 20.35 50.23
CA ARG A 481 -48.87 21.16 50.41
C ARG A 481 -49.13 22.14 49.26
N LEU A 482 -48.15 22.38 48.40
CA LEU A 482 -48.23 23.36 47.31
C LEU A 482 -48.57 22.75 45.93
N LEU A 483 -48.78 21.43 45.86
CA LEU A 483 -49.05 20.72 44.60
C LEU A 483 -50.53 20.32 44.48
N SER A 484 -51.10 20.50 43.29
CA SER A 484 -52.50 20.20 42.97
C SER A 484 -52.81 18.69 42.95
N HIS A 485 -54.07 18.36 43.30
CA HIS A 485 -54.58 17.01 43.58
C HIS A 485 -54.27 15.93 42.52
N THR A 486 -54.13 16.29 41.25
CA THR A 486 -53.85 15.36 40.15
C THR A 486 -52.42 14.83 40.13
N THR A 487 -51.49 15.47 40.85
CA THR A 487 -50.08 15.03 40.92
C THR A 487 -49.81 14.08 42.08
N ARG A 488 -50.80 13.86 42.96
CA ARG A 488 -50.67 13.06 44.20
C ARG A 488 -50.78 11.55 44.00
N VAL A 489 -51.26 11.10 42.84
CA VAL A 489 -51.47 9.68 42.54
C VAL A 489 -50.38 9.20 41.56
N GLY A 490 -49.39 8.50 42.11
CA GLY A 490 -48.31 7.89 41.37
C GLY A 490 -48.81 6.78 40.43
N ASN A 491 -48.17 6.70 39.26
CA ASN A 491 -48.38 5.71 38.23
C ASN A 491 -48.31 4.28 38.78
N LEU A 492 -49.43 3.56 38.71
CA LEU A 492 -49.45 2.11 38.86
C LEU A 492 -49.04 1.45 37.54
N GLN A 493 -48.05 0.58 37.68
CA GLN A 493 -47.48 -0.33 36.71
C GLN A 493 -48.52 -1.32 36.16
N ALA A 494 -48.58 -1.51 34.84
CA ALA A 494 -49.29 -2.63 34.23
C ALA A 494 -48.48 -3.20 33.05
N HIS A 495 -48.07 -4.46 33.21
CA HIS A 495 -47.62 -5.36 32.15
C HIS A 495 -48.83 -5.97 31.43
N GLY A 496 -48.67 -6.25 30.12
CA GLY A 496 -49.22 -7.47 29.51
C GLY A 496 -50.40 -7.33 28.52
N SER A 497 -50.06 -7.56 27.25
CA SER A 497 -50.74 -8.51 26.33
C SER A 497 -52.03 -8.13 25.57
N LEU A 498 -51.84 -8.07 24.24
CA LEU A 498 -52.58 -8.77 23.15
C LEU A 498 -54.03 -8.40 22.75
N GLU A 499 -54.13 -8.07 21.45
CA GLU A 499 -55.12 -8.46 20.43
C GLU A 499 -56.59 -7.95 20.40
N ILE A 500 -56.82 -7.13 19.35
CA ILE A 500 -57.85 -7.14 18.28
C ILE A 500 -59.33 -7.53 18.57
N HIS A 501 -60.22 -6.63 18.11
CA HIS A 501 -61.51 -6.82 17.39
C HIS A 501 -62.78 -6.15 17.95
N THR A 502 -63.14 -5.05 17.26
CA THR A 502 -64.46 -4.72 16.67
C THR A 502 -65.73 -4.51 17.52
N SER A 503 -66.36 -3.38 17.16
CA SER A 503 -67.79 -3.17 16.89
C SER A 503 -68.61 -2.41 17.93
N GLY A 504 -69.49 -1.55 17.41
CA GLY A 504 -70.70 -1.10 18.12
C GLY A 504 -70.80 0.39 18.41
N SER A 505 -71.08 1.20 17.38
CA SER A 505 -71.90 2.42 17.58
C SER A 505 -73.36 1.99 17.88
N PRO A 506 -74.24 2.79 18.52
CA PRO A 506 -74.81 3.94 17.81
C PRO A 506 -75.38 5.12 18.65
N LYS A 507 -75.58 6.26 17.94
CA LYS A 507 -76.69 7.27 18.08
C LYS A 507 -76.66 8.24 19.31
N ARG A 508 -77.02 9.53 19.22
CA ARG A 508 -77.44 10.45 18.13
C ARG A 508 -77.66 11.87 18.72
N PHE A 509 -77.53 12.88 17.86
CA PHE A 509 -78.18 14.23 17.87
C PHE A 509 -77.74 15.27 18.92
N LYS A 510 -77.67 16.59 18.63
CA LYS A 510 -78.09 17.45 17.50
C LYS A 510 -77.27 18.76 17.59
N LYS A 511 -76.80 19.30 16.46
CA LYS A 511 -76.17 20.63 16.37
C LYS A 511 -77.18 21.65 15.83
N PHE A 512 -77.07 22.88 16.33
CA PHE A 512 -77.88 24.05 15.99
C PHE A 512 -77.51 24.66 14.63
N SER A 513 -78.52 25.22 13.97
CA SER A 513 -78.53 25.85 12.66
C SER A 513 -78.17 27.35 12.74
N LEU A 514 -77.56 27.88 11.67
CA LEU A 514 -77.48 29.32 11.36
C LEU A 514 -78.48 29.65 10.22
N PRO A 515 -79.05 30.86 10.15
CA PRO A 515 -79.92 31.27 9.04
C PRO A 515 -79.19 32.10 7.97
N GLU A 516 -79.54 31.83 6.71
CA GLU A 516 -79.37 32.70 5.53
C GLU A 516 -80.29 33.93 5.62
N VAL A 517 -79.81 35.08 5.14
CA VAL A 517 -80.65 36.25 4.82
C VAL A 517 -80.40 36.63 3.37
N SER A 518 -81.47 36.55 2.59
CA SER A 518 -81.54 36.88 1.17
C SER A 518 -81.63 38.39 0.93
N LEU A 519 -80.99 38.83 -0.15
CA LEU A 519 -81.11 40.14 -0.77
C LEU A 519 -82.50 40.31 -1.43
N LEU A 520 -83.17 41.44 -1.18
CA LEU A 520 -84.18 41.97 -2.11
C LEU A 520 -84.27 43.50 -2.03
N SER A 521 -84.33 44.10 -3.23
CA SER A 521 -84.62 45.48 -3.64
C SER A 521 -85.24 46.46 -2.64
N LYS A 522 -84.68 47.69 -2.65
CA LYS A 522 -85.38 48.88 -3.15
C LYS A 522 -84.39 49.90 -3.69
#